data_AF-A0A6J4U6Q8-F1
#
_entry.id   AF-A0A6J4U6Q8-F1
#
_cell.length_a   1.000
_cell.length_b   1.000
_cell.length_c   1.000
_cell.angle_alpha   90.00
_cell.angle_beta   90.00
_cell.angle_gamma   90.00
#
_symmetry.space_group_name_H-M   'P 1'
#
loop_
_entity.id
_entity.type
_entity.pdbx_description
1 polymer ?
#
loop_
_entity_poly.entity_id
_entity_poly.type
_entity_poly.pdbx_seq_one_letter_code
_entity_poly.pdbx_strand_id
1 'polypeptide(L)'
;YVIDRIRRARLDAEELPPELPAPPPCGPHLVQTLRSYPKIRPPYDFAPDGERSIARGYSKAVKRARRLIYLEDQYLWSAEVAQLFADALEANPDLHLVVVVPRLPDQSGSFNATPQYVGRRQAIDLCVRAGGEERVHVFDVENHAGTPVYVHAKVCVVDDVWASIGSDNFNRRSWTHDSELSTAVLDTTRDPREPTDPGGAGDGARTFARDLRLELAREHLDLAPDGSEDHLAIDPERFVATLESRAEALAAWHEGGRRGPRPPGRLRPHRPEKLSRLTRLWATPVYRLLVDPDGRPLRLRLRGSF
;
A
#
# COMPACT_ATOMS: atom_id res chain seq x y z
N TYR A 1 -2.74 4.28 28.02
CA TYR A 1 -2.36 4.52 29.44
C TYR A 1 -2.83 3.41 30.39
N VAL A 2 -4.14 3.22 30.66
CA VAL A 2 -4.60 2.20 31.63
C VAL A 2 -4.22 0.77 31.22
N ILE A 3 -4.43 0.42 29.94
CA ILE A 3 -4.05 -0.90 29.40
C ILE A 3 -2.53 -1.08 29.44
N ASP A 4 -1.75 -0.06 29.07
CA ASP A 4 -0.29 -0.11 29.06
C ASP A 4 0.28 -0.28 30.48
N ARG A 5 -0.35 0.39 31.46
CA ARG A 5 -0.01 0.25 32.87
C ARG A 5 -0.36 -1.13 33.42
N ILE A 6 -1.47 -1.73 32.99
CA ILE A 6 -1.83 -3.13 33.30
C ILE A 6 -0.83 -4.11 32.67
N ARG A 7 -0.38 -3.82 31.44
CA ARG A 7 0.63 -4.62 30.72
C ARG A 7 2.07 -4.37 31.19
N ARG A 8 2.28 -3.52 32.19
CA ARG A 8 3.61 -3.08 32.67
C ARG A 8 4.50 -2.57 31.53
N ALA A 9 3.91 -1.94 30.51
CA ALA A 9 4.68 -1.24 29.49
C ALA A 9 5.49 -0.14 30.18
N ARG A 10 6.72 0.08 29.70
CA ARG A 10 7.58 1.13 30.21
C ARG A 10 6.98 2.48 29.80
N LEU A 11 6.48 3.23 30.77
CA LEU A 11 5.81 4.52 30.55
C LEU A 11 6.77 5.71 30.73
N ASP A 12 7.94 5.46 31.31
CA ASP A 12 8.98 6.46 31.50
C ASP A 12 9.80 6.55 30.20
N ALA A 13 9.81 7.74 29.59
CA ALA A 13 10.66 8.01 28.44
C ALA A 13 12.12 7.96 28.90
N GLU A 14 12.93 7.13 28.23
CA GLU A 14 14.38 7.24 28.36
C GLU A 14 14.85 8.51 27.64
N GLU A 15 15.91 9.12 28.15
CA GLU A 15 16.56 10.22 27.45
C GLU A 15 17.04 9.71 26.09
N LEU A 16 16.60 10.38 25.02
CA LEU A 16 17.03 10.01 23.67
C LEU A 16 18.54 10.19 23.56
N PRO A 17 19.25 9.33 22.79
CA PRO A 17 20.65 9.59 22.49
C PRO A 17 20.80 10.98 21.85
N PRO A 18 21.95 11.65 22.04
CA PRO A 18 22.20 12.94 21.42
C PRO A 18 22.01 12.84 19.91
N GLU A 19 21.43 13.89 19.33
CA GLU A 19 21.21 13.98 17.89
C GLU A 19 22.54 13.79 17.15
N LEU A 20 22.55 12.84 16.21
CA LEU A 20 23.70 12.63 15.35
C LEU A 20 23.83 13.81 14.37
N PRO A 21 25.06 14.16 13.94
CA PRO A 21 25.23 15.20 12.94
C PRO A 21 24.47 14.84 11.66
N ALA A 22 23.94 15.86 10.99
CA ALA A 22 23.26 15.67 9.71
C ALA A 22 24.19 14.94 8.72
N PRO A 23 23.69 13.92 8.00
CA PRO A 23 24.50 13.26 6.98
C PRO A 23 24.87 14.26 5.87
N PRO A 24 26.03 14.07 5.20
CA PRO A 24 26.37 14.91 4.06
C PRO A 24 25.31 14.78 2.96
N PRO A 25 25.07 15.85 2.16
CA PRO A 25 24.16 15.77 1.03
C PRO A 25 24.50 14.61 0.10
N CYS A 26 23.53 13.75 -0.19
CA CYS A 26 23.69 12.61 -1.07
C CYS A 26 22.48 12.41 -1.97
N GLY A 27 22.74 12.12 -3.25
CA GLY A 27 21.72 11.89 -4.26
C GLY A 27 20.96 13.15 -4.70
N PRO A 28 20.23 13.05 -5.81
CA PRO A 28 19.49 14.16 -6.42
C PRO A 28 18.02 14.24 -5.96
N HIS A 29 17.66 13.53 -4.89
CA HIS A 29 16.26 13.31 -4.50
C HIS A 29 15.68 14.46 -3.67
N LEU A 30 14.45 14.87 -3.98
CA LEU A 30 13.62 15.66 -3.08
C LEU A 30 12.88 14.70 -2.15
N VAL A 31 13.27 14.70 -0.89
CA VAL A 31 12.74 13.80 0.13
C VAL A 31 11.89 14.58 1.12
N GLN A 32 10.65 14.16 1.32
CA GLN A 32 9.76 14.74 2.32
C GLN A 32 9.33 13.67 3.32
N THR A 33 9.70 13.86 4.58
CA THR A 33 9.17 13.09 5.69
C THR A 33 7.73 13.50 5.97
N LEU A 34 6.86 12.50 6.07
CA LEU A 34 5.44 12.60 6.34
C LEU A 34 5.13 11.81 7.62
N ARG A 35 4.19 12.29 8.42
CA ARG A 35 3.83 11.70 9.71
C ARG A 35 2.31 11.66 9.90
N SER A 36 1.89 10.69 10.70
CA SER A 36 0.56 10.67 11.29
C SER A 36 0.70 10.75 12.81
N TYR A 37 -0.06 11.66 13.43
CA TYR A 37 -0.28 11.66 14.86
C TYR A 37 -1.75 11.95 15.14
N PRO A 38 -2.38 11.23 16.09
CA PRO A 38 -3.77 11.47 16.45
C PRO A 38 -3.92 12.78 17.20
N LYS A 39 -5.14 13.32 17.20
CA LYS A 39 -5.52 14.32 18.20
C LYS A 39 -5.90 13.62 19.50
N ILE A 40 -4.99 13.65 20.48
CA ILE A 40 -5.19 13.04 21.80
C ILE A 40 -5.28 14.07 22.93
N ARG A 41 -5.61 13.59 24.14
CA ARG A 41 -5.52 14.36 25.38
C ARG A 41 -4.77 13.54 26.44
N PRO A 42 -3.71 14.09 27.06
CA PRO A 42 -3.08 15.40 26.77
C PRO A 42 -2.50 15.47 25.35
N PRO A 43 -2.42 16.67 24.72
CA PRO A 43 -1.90 16.82 23.37
C PRO A 43 -0.39 16.56 23.31
N TYR A 44 0.12 16.21 22.13
CA TYR A 44 1.56 16.26 21.85
C TYR A 44 2.03 17.71 21.73
N ASP A 45 3.17 18.05 22.33
CA ASP A 45 3.73 19.40 22.24
C ASP A 45 4.07 19.80 20.80
N PHE A 46 4.52 18.84 19.98
CA PHE A 46 4.91 19.04 18.58
C PHE A 46 3.76 18.84 17.58
N ALA A 47 2.62 18.28 18.00
CA ALA A 47 1.45 18.06 17.15
C ALA A 47 0.12 18.18 17.95
N PRO A 48 -0.24 19.39 18.45
CA PRO A 48 -1.38 19.54 19.36
C PRO A 48 -2.75 19.16 18.75
N ASP A 49 -2.90 19.32 17.44
CA ASP A 49 -4.09 18.91 16.68
C ASP A 49 -3.91 17.58 15.90
N GLY A 50 -2.82 16.88 16.20
CA GLY A 50 -2.31 15.76 15.41
C GLY A 50 -1.67 16.21 14.10
N GLU A 51 -1.09 15.25 13.38
CA GLU A 51 -0.49 15.44 12.05
C GLU A 51 -1.07 14.41 11.08
N ARG A 52 -1.26 14.80 9.81
CA ARG A 52 -1.88 13.98 8.76
C ARG A 52 -1.20 14.22 7.42
N SER A 53 0.11 14.50 7.45
CA SER A 53 0.88 14.82 6.25
C SER A 53 0.99 13.62 5.32
N ILE A 54 0.96 12.40 5.85
CA ILE A 54 0.86 11.14 5.08
C ILE A 54 -0.40 11.14 4.21
N ALA A 55 -1.58 11.28 4.83
CA ALA A 55 -2.85 11.27 4.11
C ALA A 55 -2.94 12.36 3.04
N ARG A 56 -2.40 13.56 3.33
CA ARG A 56 -2.34 14.67 2.37
C ARG A 56 -1.35 14.42 1.23
N GLY A 57 -0.21 13.80 1.53
CA GLY A 57 0.80 13.40 0.55
C GLY A 57 0.21 12.42 -0.48
N TYR A 58 -0.38 11.33 -0.01
CA TYR A 58 -1.09 10.38 -0.87
C TYR A 58 -2.24 11.03 -1.64
N SER A 59 -3.05 11.84 -0.97
CA SER A 59 -4.15 12.56 -1.63
C SER A 59 -3.67 13.43 -2.80
N LYS A 60 -2.47 14.02 -2.69
CA LYS A 60 -1.87 14.81 -3.76
C LYS A 60 -1.30 13.93 -4.88
N ALA A 61 -0.57 12.87 -4.53
CA ALA A 61 0.07 11.99 -5.50
C ALA A 61 -0.95 11.18 -6.31
N VAL A 62 -1.91 10.52 -5.65
CA VAL A 62 -2.91 9.66 -6.30
C VAL A 62 -3.83 10.44 -7.24
N LYS A 63 -4.19 11.69 -6.90
CA LYS A 63 -4.99 12.55 -7.80
C LYS A 63 -4.25 12.91 -9.10
N ARG A 64 -2.93 12.81 -9.12
CA ARG A 64 -2.10 13.03 -10.32
C ARG A 64 -1.87 11.75 -11.12
N ALA A 65 -2.20 10.57 -10.57
CA ALA A 65 -1.99 9.30 -11.25
C ALA A 65 -2.74 9.27 -12.59
N ARG A 66 -2.09 8.71 -13.60
CA ARG A 66 -2.64 8.58 -14.95
C ARG A 66 -2.58 7.17 -15.50
N ARG A 67 -1.54 6.39 -15.15
CA ARG A 67 -1.26 5.11 -15.81
C ARG A 67 -1.11 3.94 -14.86
N LEU A 68 -0.35 4.10 -13.78
CA LEU A 68 -0.10 3.01 -12.84
C LEU A 68 0.05 3.53 -11.41
N ILE A 69 -0.74 2.96 -10.51
CA ILE A 69 -0.47 2.96 -9.09
C ILE A 69 -0.07 1.54 -8.71
N TYR A 70 1.16 1.37 -8.24
CA TYR A 70 1.65 0.12 -7.66
C TYR A 70 1.71 0.24 -6.14
N LEU A 71 1.12 -0.71 -5.43
CA LEU A 71 0.99 -0.71 -3.98
C LEU A 71 1.37 -2.06 -3.40
N GLU A 72 2.23 -2.07 -2.39
CA GLU A 72 2.34 -3.17 -1.45
C GLU A 72 1.90 -2.69 -0.07
N ASP A 73 0.89 -3.36 0.49
CA ASP A 73 0.36 -3.01 1.80
C ASP A 73 -0.05 -4.25 2.58
N GLN A 74 0.21 -4.23 3.87
CA GLN A 74 -0.16 -5.32 4.79
C GLN A 74 -1.68 -5.60 4.82
N TYR A 75 -2.50 -4.63 4.42
CA TYR A 75 -3.75 -4.43 5.09
C TYR A 75 -4.90 -3.99 4.15
N LEU A 76 -4.73 -2.92 3.36
CA LEU A 76 -5.70 -2.30 2.46
C LEU A 76 -7.14 -2.42 2.98
N TRP A 77 -7.51 -1.71 4.05
CA TRP A 77 -8.78 -1.99 4.73
C TRP A 77 -9.83 -0.90 4.65
N SER A 78 -9.47 0.38 4.47
CA SER A 78 -10.44 1.44 4.72
C SER A 78 -11.13 1.88 3.45
N ALA A 79 -12.47 1.86 3.45
CA ALA A 79 -13.28 2.40 2.37
C ALA A 79 -12.97 3.89 2.11
N GLU A 80 -12.59 4.65 3.14
CA GLU A 80 -12.26 6.07 3.01
C GLU A 80 -10.92 6.28 2.26
N VAL A 81 -9.95 5.41 2.50
CA VAL A 81 -8.68 5.40 1.76
C VAL A 81 -8.88 4.85 0.35
N ALA A 82 -9.69 3.79 0.22
CA ALA A 82 -10.05 3.21 -1.07
C ALA A 82 -10.80 4.19 -1.98
N GLN A 83 -11.59 5.12 -1.40
CA GLN A 83 -12.28 6.15 -2.17
C GLN A 83 -11.29 7.05 -2.94
N LEU A 84 -10.12 7.36 -2.37
CA LEU A 84 -9.08 8.12 -3.07
C LEU A 84 -8.63 7.42 -4.36
N PHE A 85 -8.47 6.10 -4.32
CA PHE A 85 -8.09 5.31 -5.49
C PHE A 85 -9.26 5.14 -6.46
N ALA A 86 -10.47 4.92 -5.96
CA ALA A 86 -11.68 4.85 -6.78
C ALA A 86 -11.89 6.14 -7.58
N ASP A 87 -11.77 7.30 -6.93
CA ASP A 87 -11.87 8.62 -7.59
C ASP A 87 -10.81 8.77 -8.70
N ALA A 88 -9.58 8.29 -8.47
CA ALA A 88 -8.52 8.32 -9.47
C ALA A 88 -8.78 7.38 -10.65
N LEU A 89 -9.31 6.18 -10.39
CA LEU A 89 -9.70 5.20 -11.40
C LEU A 89 -10.88 5.69 -12.26
N GLU A 90 -11.84 6.41 -11.65
CA GLU A 90 -12.95 7.03 -12.36
C GLU A 90 -12.48 8.19 -13.24
N ALA A 91 -11.53 9.00 -12.73
CA ALA A 91 -11.02 10.16 -13.44
C ALA A 91 -10.06 9.81 -14.60
N ASN A 92 -9.45 8.62 -14.58
CA ASN A 92 -8.41 8.22 -15.53
C ASN A 92 -8.69 6.81 -16.07
N PRO A 93 -9.30 6.68 -17.26
CA PRO A 93 -9.67 5.39 -17.85
C PRO A 93 -8.48 4.45 -18.09
N ASP A 94 -7.29 5.00 -18.35
CA ASP A 94 -6.07 4.23 -18.64
C ASP A 94 -5.27 3.87 -17.38
N LEU A 95 -5.75 4.25 -16.19
CA LEU A 95 -5.09 3.99 -14.92
C LEU A 95 -5.31 2.56 -14.45
N HIS A 96 -4.22 1.85 -14.20
CA HIS A 96 -4.21 0.57 -13.51
C HIS A 96 -3.84 0.74 -12.02
N LEU A 97 -4.53 0.01 -11.15
CA LEU A 97 -4.21 -0.13 -9.73
C LEU A 97 -3.72 -1.56 -9.49
N VAL A 98 -2.44 -1.72 -9.18
CA VAL A 98 -1.83 -2.99 -8.77
C VAL A 98 -1.61 -3.00 -7.27
N VAL A 99 -2.11 -4.01 -6.59
CA VAL A 99 -2.04 -4.17 -5.14
C VAL A 99 -1.49 -5.54 -4.78
N VAL A 100 -0.47 -5.57 -3.94
CA VAL A 100 0.07 -6.78 -3.33
C VAL A 100 -0.24 -6.76 -1.83
N VAL A 101 -0.94 -7.80 -1.36
CA VAL A 101 -1.42 -7.94 0.03
C VAL A 101 -1.05 -9.31 0.59
N PRO A 102 -0.99 -9.50 1.91
CA PRO A 102 -0.75 -10.82 2.46
C PRO A 102 -1.98 -11.71 2.24
N ARG A 103 -1.74 -12.98 1.88
CA ARG A 103 -2.79 -14.00 1.69
C ARG A 103 -3.63 -14.19 2.96
N LEU A 104 -2.95 -14.21 4.10
CA LEU A 104 -3.53 -14.40 5.43
C LEU A 104 -3.15 -13.21 6.33
N PRO A 105 -4.00 -12.77 7.25
CA PRO A 105 -3.67 -11.72 8.22
C PRO A 105 -2.71 -12.26 9.29
N ASP A 106 -1.97 -11.35 9.94
CA ASP A 106 -0.98 -11.65 10.99
C ASP A 106 -1.57 -12.44 12.18
N GLN A 107 -2.86 -12.22 12.45
CA GLN A 107 -3.57 -12.78 13.61
C GLN A 107 -4.56 -13.87 13.18
N SER A 108 -4.06 -14.97 12.61
CA SER A 108 -4.87 -16.16 12.36
C SER A 108 -5.47 -16.67 13.68
N GLY A 109 -6.81 -16.78 13.76
CA GLY A 109 -7.53 -17.35 14.92
C GLY A 109 -8.05 -16.36 15.98
N SER A 110 -7.85 -15.05 15.80
CA SER A 110 -8.40 -14.00 16.68
C SER A 110 -9.77 -13.51 16.22
N PHE A 111 -10.63 -13.07 17.15
CA PHE A 111 -11.87 -12.32 16.85
C PHE A 111 -11.64 -11.10 15.93
N ASN A 112 -10.40 -10.61 15.81
CA ASN A 112 -10.00 -9.49 14.95
C ASN A 112 -9.71 -9.85 13.49
N ALA A 113 -9.62 -11.13 13.10
CA ALA A 113 -9.34 -11.53 11.72
C ALA A 113 -10.55 -11.29 10.79
N THR A 114 -11.76 -11.58 11.25
CA THR A 114 -12.99 -11.41 10.44
C THR A 114 -13.33 -9.95 10.14
N PRO A 115 -13.30 -9.00 11.10
CA PRO A 115 -13.58 -7.59 10.83
C PRO A 115 -12.55 -6.95 9.91
N GLN A 116 -11.30 -7.39 10.03
CA GLN A 116 -10.28 -7.19 9.02
C GLN A 116 -10.88 -7.65 7.67
N TYR A 117 -11.04 -8.93 7.36
CA TYR A 117 -11.47 -9.38 6.01
C TYR A 117 -12.64 -8.61 5.37
N VAL A 118 -13.60 -8.12 6.17
CA VAL A 118 -14.68 -7.22 5.73
C VAL A 118 -14.15 -5.90 5.13
N GLY A 119 -13.27 -5.19 5.83
CA GLY A 119 -12.74 -3.90 5.38
C GLY A 119 -12.00 -4.01 4.04
N ARG A 120 -11.13 -5.01 3.89
CA ARG A 120 -10.33 -5.21 2.68
C ARG A 120 -11.20 -5.53 1.51
N ARG A 121 -12.18 -6.41 1.72
CA ARG A 121 -13.18 -6.68 0.70
C ARG A 121 -13.95 -5.43 0.30
N GLN A 122 -14.39 -4.60 1.25
CA GLN A 122 -15.09 -3.34 0.94
C GLN A 122 -14.22 -2.37 0.14
N ALA A 123 -12.94 -2.27 0.47
CA ALA A 123 -11.96 -1.44 -0.23
C ALA A 123 -11.74 -1.94 -1.67
N ILE A 124 -11.45 -3.23 -1.85
CA ILE A 124 -11.28 -3.85 -3.18
C ILE A 124 -12.56 -3.72 -4.00
N ASP A 125 -13.72 -4.08 -3.44
CA ASP A 125 -15.01 -3.98 -4.13
C ASP A 125 -15.31 -2.52 -4.55
N LEU A 126 -14.84 -1.52 -3.79
CA LEU A 126 -14.99 -0.10 -4.17
C LEU A 126 -14.10 0.26 -5.36
N CYS A 127 -12.83 -0.10 -5.33
CA CYS A 127 -11.93 0.13 -6.46
C CYS A 127 -12.40 -0.62 -7.71
N VAL A 128 -12.82 -1.88 -7.60
CA VAL A 128 -13.33 -2.68 -8.73
C VAL A 128 -14.62 -2.08 -9.31
N ARG A 129 -15.50 -1.48 -8.49
CA ARG A 129 -16.68 -0.78 -9.03
C ARG A 129 -16.34 0.45 -9.86
N ALA A 130 -15.28 1.17 -9.49
CA ALA A 130 -14.79 2.37 -10.19
C ALA A 130 -13.91 2.03 -11.41
N GLY A 131 -13.06 1.01 -11.23
CA GLY A 131 -11.99 0.61 -12.15
C GLY A 131 -12.37 -0.51 -13.10
N GLY A 132 -13.31 -1.39 -12.73
CA GLY A 132 -13.48 -2.69 -13.39
C GLY A 132 -12.43 -3.71 -12.92
N GLU A 133 -12.67 -4.99 -13.24
CA GLU A 133 -11.75 -6.09 -12.90
C GLU A 133 -10.48 -6.05 -13.78
N GLU A 134 -10.55 -5.40 -14.94
CA GLU A 134 -9.46 -5.24 -15.90
C GLU A 134 -8.42 -4.17 -15.52
N ARG A 135 -8.75 -3.29 -14.56
CA ARG A 135 -7.84 -2.22 -14.08
C ARG A 135 -7.46 -2.34 -12.61
N VAL A 136 -8.10 -3.23 -11.85
CA VAL A 136 -7.81 -3.42 -10.42
C VAL A 136 -7.27 -4.83 -10.18
N HIS A 137 -5.96 -4.88 -9.98
CA HIS A 137 -5.16 -6.10 -9.94
C HIS A 137 -4.72 -6.38 -8.52
N VAL A 138 -5.21 -7.44 -7.88
CA VAL A 138 -4.87 -7.75 -6.48
C VAL A 138 -4.19 -9.11 -6.39
N PHE A 139 -3.01 -9.14 -5.79
CA PHE A 139 -2.18 -10.34 -5.67
C PHE A 139 -1.78 -10.62 -4.22
N ASP A 140 -1.52 -11.90 -3.93
CA ASP A 140 -0.76 -12.31 -2.75
C ASP A 140 0.50 -13.09 -3.14
N VAL A 141 1.45 -13.18 -2.20
CA VAL A 141 2.80 -13.70 -2.45
C VAL A 141 2.98 -15.08 -1.80
N GLU A 142 3.70 -15.96 -2.47
CA GLU A 142 4.25 -17.19 -1.90
C GLU A 142 5.71 -17.41 -2.30
N ASN A 143 6.46 -18.14 -1.47
CA ASN A 143 7.79 -18.60 -1.81
C ASN A 143 7.74 -19.79 -2.77
N HIS A 144 8.89 -20.24 -3.27
CA HIS A 144 8.98 -21.38 -4.20
C HIS A 144 8.50 -22.72 -3.63
N ALA A 145 8.40 -22.86 -2.30
CA ALA A 145 7.81 -24.02 -1.64
C ALA A 145 6.26 -23.97 -1.56
N GLY A 146 5.66 -22.86 -1.99
CA GLY A 146 4.21 -22.62 -1.93
C GLY A 146 3.72 -22.13 -0.56
N THR A 147 4.63 -21.72 0.32
CA THR A 147 4.28 -21.09 1.61
C THR A 147 3.95 -19.62 1.37
N PRO A 148 2.82 -19.10 1.86
CA PRO A 148 2.51 -17.68 1.78
C PRO A 148 3.62 -16.82 2.39
N VAL A 149 4.05 -15.79 1.66
CA VAL A 149 4.97 -14.77 2.17
C VAL A 149 4.12 -13.65 2.75
N TYR A 150 4.42 -13.26 3.99
CA TYR A 150 3.67 -12.23 4.68
C TYR A 150 4.13 -10.85 4.21
N VAL A 151 3.28 -10.15 3.46
CA VAL A 151 3.54 -8.79 2.98
C VAL A 151 3.36 -7.83 4.15
N HIS A 152 4.47 -7.33 4.68
CA HIS A 152 4.50 -6.29 5.72
C HIS A 152 4.92 -4.92 5.17
N ALA A 153 5.20 -4.83 3.87
CA ALA A 153 5.55 -3.60 3.19
C ALA A 153 4.43 -2.55 3.30
N LYS A 154 4.85 -1.29 3.20
CA LYS A 154 3.99 -0.11 2.97
C LYS A 154 4.68 0.75 1.94
N VAL A 155 4.58 0.31 0.69
CA VAL A 155 5.26 0.90 -0.46
C VAL A 155 4.23 1.30 -1.48
N CYS A 156 4.37 2.49 -2.03
CA CYS A 156 3.51 2.96 -3.12
C CYS A 156 4.36 3.68 -4.17
N VAL A 157 4.14 3.36 -5.43
CA VAL A 157 4.72 4.02 -6.60
C VAL A 157 3.60 4.52 -7.49
N VAL A 158 3.68 5.77 -7.93
CA VAL A 158 2.71 6.40 -8.83
C VAL A 158 3.43 6.83 -10.11
N ASP A 159 3.02 6.25 -11.23
CA ASP A 159 3.48 6.52 -12.61
C ASP A 159 5.00 6.52 -12.81
N ASP A 160 5.76 5.77 -11.99
CA ASP A 160 7.23 5.85 -11.97
C ASP A 160 7.77 7.27 -11.71
N VAL A 161 6.98 8.18 -11.12
CA VAL A 161 7.38 9.56 -10.81
C VAL A 161 7.58 9.75 -9.32
N TRP A 162 6.64 9.23 -8.52
CA TRP A 162 6.60 9.44 -7.08
C TRP A 162 6.59 8.10 -6.37
N ALA A 163 7.37 8.01 -5.28
CA ALA A 163 7.40 6.83 -4.43
C ALA A 163 7.20 7.23 -2.96
N SER A 164 6.60 6.33 -2.19
CA SER A 164 6.50 6.43 -0.74
C SER A 164 6.82 5.10 -0.08
N ILE A 165 7.60 5.16 0.99
CA ILE A 165 7.98 4.02 1.83
C ILE A 165 7.83 4.46 3.29
N GLY A 166 7.19 3.64 4.11
CA GLY A 166 7.02 4.00 5.52
C GLY A 166 6.40 2.91 6.38
N SER A 167 5.80 3.35 7.49
CA SER A 167 5.07 2.48 8.42
C SER A 167 3.56 2.50 8.20
N ASP A 168 3.03 3.49 7.46
CA ASP A 168 1.60 3.73 7.32
C ASP A 168 0.91 2.71 6.42
N ASN A 169 -0.09 2.04 6.96
CA ASN A 169 -0.93 1.18 6.16
C ASN A 169 -2.01 2.01 5.44
N PHE A 170 -2.55 1.50 4.34
CA PHE A 170 -3.66 2.14 3.62
C PHE A 170 -5.00 1.91 4.33
N ASN A 171 -5.12 2.50 5.52
CA ASN A 171 -6.32 2.51 6.34
C ASN A 171 -6.43 3.84 7.11
N ARG A 172 -7.61 4.12 7.66
CA ARG A 172 -7.87 5.35 8.41
C ARG A 172 -7.05 5.40 9.69
N ARG A 173 -6.80 4.25 10.32
CA ARG A 173 -6.01 4.13 11.53
C ARG A 173 -4.59 4.67 11.35
N SER A 174 -3.83 4.21 10.37
CA SER A 174 -2.48 4.71 10.08
C SER A 174 -2.51 6.16 9.57
N TRP A 175 -3.56 6.60 8.88
CA TRP A 175 -3.61 7.96 8.35
C TRP A 175 -4.07 9.04 9.35
N THR A 176 -4.64 8.63 10.48
CA THR A 176 -5.26 9.59 11.41
C THR A 176 -5.10 9.28 12.88
N HIS A 177 -4.78 8.04 13.24
CA HIS A 177 -4.88 7.53 14.61
C HIS A 177 -3.55 7.02 15.17
N ASP A 178 -2.90 6.07 14.51
CA ASP A 178 -1.62 5.53 14.99
C ASP A 178 -0.49 6.51 14.66
N SER A 179 0.58 6.47 15.44
CA SER A 179 1.79 7.24 15.14
C SER A 179 2.53 6.57 14.00
N GLU A 180 2.64 7.24 12.85
CA GLU A 180 3.28 6.70 11.65
C GLU A 180 4.34 7.66 11.11
N LEU A 181 5.31 7.10 10.41
CA LEU A 181 6.38 7.82 9.72
C LEU A 181 6.56 7.22 8.32
N SER A 182 6.49 8.07 7.31
CA SER A 182 6.70 7.68 5.92
C SER A 182 7.51 8.73 5.20
N THR A 183 8.19 8.30 4.14
CA THR A 183 9.04 9.18 3.34
C THR A 183 8.54 9.17 1.91
N ALA A 184 8.12 10.34 1.44
CA ALA A 184 7.81 10.59 0.05
C ALA A 184 9.09 11.01 -0.68
N VAL A 185 9.37 10.35 -1.80
CA VAL A 185 10.55 10.60 -2.63
C VAL A 185 10.10 11.05 -4.01
N LEU A 186 10.61 12.20 -4.42
CA LEU A 186 10.53 12.70 -5.79
C LEU A 186 11.96 12.92 -6.29
N ASP A 187 12.42 12.04 -7.17
CA ASP A 187 13.71 12.18 -7.83
C ASP A 187 13.68 13.36 -8.81
N THR A 188 14.78 14.09 -8.93
CA THR A 188 14.95 15.13 -9.96
C THR A 188 15.56 14.59 -11.25
N THR A 189 16.10 13.37 -11.21
CA THR A 189 16.69 12.67 -12.36
C THR A 189 15.59 12.03 -13.20
N ARG A 190 15.48 12.45 -14.46
CA ARG A 190 14.60 11.79 -15.42
C ARG A 190 15.19 10.45 -15.82
N ASP A 191 14.33 9.45 -15.91
CA ASP A 191 14.71 8.16 -16.45
C ASP A 191 14.74 8.20 -17.98
N PRO A 192 15.86 7.86 -18.64
CA PRO A 192 15.95 7.88 -20.10
C PRO A 192 15.35 6.62 -20.77
N ARG A 193 14.98 5.58 -20.00
CA ARG A 193 14.43 4.33 -20.55
C ARG A 193 12.98 4.54 -20.99
N GLU A 194 12.61 3.96 -22.14
CA GLU A 194 11.23 3.98 -22.61
C GLU A 194 10.33 3.05 -21.77
N PRO A 195 9.06 3.46 -21.48
CA PRO A 195 8.47 4.75 -21.81
C PRO A 195 9.03 5.90 -20.94
N THR A 196 9.45 7.00 -21.55
CA THR A 196 10.05 8.15 -20.82
C THR A 196 9.03 8.97 -20.03
N ASP A 197 7.74 8.91 -20.38
CA ASP A 197 6.64 9.55 -19.65
C ASP A 197 5.40 8.63 -19.59
N PRO A 198 5.43 7.57 -18.76
CA PRO A 198 4.38 6.56 -18.72
C PRO A 198 3.01 7.15 -18.37
N GLY A 199 2.96 8.21 -17.56
CA GLY A 199 1.72 8.91 -17.20
C GLY A 199 1.22 9.90 -18.26
N GLY A 200 2.00 10.21 -19.29
CA GLY A 200 1.63 11.16 -20.36
C GLY A 200 1.35 12.60 -19.89
N ALA A 201 1.76 12.96 -18.67
CA ALA A 201 1.46 14.25 -18.04
C ALA A 201 2.60 15.28 -18.19
N GLY A 202 3.70 14.92 -18.87
CA GLY A 202 4.91 15.73 -19.02
C GLY A 202 5.86 15.68 -17.81
N ASP A 203 5.46 15.00 -16.74
CA ASP A 203 6.28 14.83 -15.54
C ASP A 203 7.52 14.00 -15.86
N GLY A 204 7.39 12.98 -16.72
CA GLY A 204 8.45 12.05 -17.09
C GLY A 204 8.80 11.09 -15.96
N ALA A 205 9.14 9.84 -16.28
CA ALA A 205 9.57 8.87 -15.29
C ALA A 205 10.85 9.32 -14.54
N ARG A 206 11.03 8.75 -13.36
CA ARG A 206 12.08 9.05 -12.41
C ARG A 206 12.81 7.78 -12.02
N THR A 207 14.14 7.85 -12.00
CA THR A 207 14.99 6.68 -11.78
C THR A 207 14.67 5.98 -10.47
N PHE A 208 14.60 6.71 -9.35
CA PHE A 208 14.28 6.10 -8.04
C PHE A 208 12.94 5.34 -8.03
N ALA A 209 11.86 5.99 -8.47
CA ALA A 209 10.52 5.41 -8.40
C ALA A 209 10.38 4.20 -9.34
N ARG A 210 10.96 4.30 -10.54
CA ARG A 210 10.99 3.21 -11.52
C ARG A 210 11.84 2.04 -11.03
N ASP A 211 13.04 2.29 -10.54
CA ASP A 211 13.94 1.24 -10.07
C ASP A 211 13.36 0.52 -8.87
N LEU A 212 12.74 1.23 -7.92
CA LEU A 212 12.02 0.62 -6.81
C LEU A 212 10.95 -0.36 -7.30
N ARG A 213 10.12 0.06 -8.27
CA ARG A 213 9.08 -0.81 -8.84
C ARG A 213 9.68 -1.99 -9.60
N LEU A 214 10.74 -1.77 -10.37
CA LEU A 214 11.41 -2.83 -11.14
C LEU A 214 12.10 -3.85 -10.24
N GLU A 215 12.73 -3.42 -9.14
CA GLU A 215 13.35 -4.30 -8.16
C GLU A 215 12.31 -5.24 -7.54
N LEU A 216 11.18 -4.69 -7.08
CA LEU A 216 10.06 -5.47 -6.55
C LEU A 216 9.45 -6.36 -7.64
N ALA A 217 9.30 -5.86 -8.86
CA ALA A 217 8.80 -6.64 -9.99
C ALA A 217 9.72 -7.85 -10.29
N ARG A 218 11.03 -7.68 -10.27
CA ARG A 218 11.99 -8.78 -10.50
C ARG A 218 11.85 -9.86 -9.45
N GLU A 219 11.70 -9.50 -8.18
CA GLU A 219 11.44 -10.47 -7.12
C GLU A 219 10.12 -11.22 -7.35
N HIS A 220 9.02 -10.47 -7.52
CA HIS A 220 7.68 -11.04 -7.59
C HIS A 220 7.43 -11.87 -8.82
N LEU A 221 8.06 -11.52 -9.93
CA LEU A 221 7.93 -12.22 -11.19
C LEU A 221 9.00 -13.30 -11.36
N ASP A 222 10.03 -13.39 -10.51
CA ASP A 222 11.26 -14.18 -10.76
C ASP A 222 11.90 -13.80 -12.11
N LEU A 223 12.25 -12.52 -12.26
CA LEU A 223 13.07 -12.03 -13.37
C LEU A 223 14.55 -11.99 -12.97
N ALA A 224 15.43 -11.91 -13.97
CA ALA A 224 16.86 -11.77 -13.79
C ALA A 224 17.22 -10.56 -12.88
N PRO A 225 18.00 -10.77 -11.80
CA PRO A 225 18.36 -9.69 -10.86
C PRO A 225 19.17 -8.55 -11.48
N ASP A 226 19.84 -8.81 -12.61
CA ASP A 226 20.64 -7.82 -13.34
C ASP A 226 19.81 -6.87 -14.22
N GLY A 227 18.49 -7.05 -14.27
CA GLY A 227 17.57 -6.23 -15.05
C GLY A 227 17.54 -6.56 -16.54
N SER A 228 18.20 -7.63 -17.00
CA SER A 228 18.17 -8.04 -18.42
C SER A 228 16.76 -8.37 -18.94
N GLU A 229 15.83 -8.69 -18.03
CA GLU A 229 14.43 -8.97 -18.33
C GLU A 229 13.48 -7.81 -18.02
N ASP A 230 13.99 -6.60 -17.72
CA ASP A 230 13.16 -5.43 -17.37
C ASP A 230 12.18 -5.02 -18.47
N HIS A 231 12.43 -5.40 -19.73
CA HIS A 231 11.52 -5.18 -20.84
C HIS A 231 10.12 -5.83 -20.62
N LEU A 232 10.00 -6.78 -19.68
CA LEU A 232 8.73 -7.39 -19.27
C LEU A 232 7.96 -6.57 -18.22
N ALA A 233 8.61 -5.61 -17.57
CA ALA A 233 8.03 -4.87 -16.46
C ALA A 233 8.17 -3.35 -16.58
N ILE A 234 9.03 -2.81 -17.44
CA ILE A 234 9.29 -1.37 -17.49
C ILE A 234 8.08 -0.57 -18.00
N ASP A 235 7.41 -1.06 -19.03
CA ASP A 235 6.16 -0.48 -19.51
C ASP A 235 4.99 -0.91 -18.60
N PRO A 236 4.13 0.03 -18.13
CA PRO A 236 3.02 -0.30 -17.24
C PRO A 236 2.01 -1.33 -17.77
N GLU A 237 1.64 -1.28 -19.04
CA GLU A 237 0.69 -2.25 -19.61
C GLU A 237 1.33 -3.62 -19.70
N ARG A 238 2.58 -3.68 -20.18
CA ARG A 238 3.34 -4.93 -20.23
C ARG A 238 3.57 -5.52 -18.85
N PHE A 239 3.79 -4.67 -17.84
CA PHE A 239 3.95 -5.09 -16.46
C PHE A 239 2.69 -5.76 -15.93
N VAL A 240 1.52 -5.12 -16.09
CA VAL A 240 0.22 -5.68 -15.69
C VAL A 240 -0.02 -7.03 -16.39
N ALA A 241 0.15 -7.08 -17.70
CA ALA A 241 -0.04 -8.33 -18.46
C ALA A 241 0.91 -9.45 -17.99
N THR A 242 2.15 -9.12 -17.61
CA THR A 242 3.13 -10.09 -17.10
C THR A 242 2.77 -10.57 -15.69
N LEU A 243 2.29 -9.66 -14.82
CA LEU A 243 1.79 -9.99 -13.48
C LEU A 243 0.62 -10.98 -13.58
N GLU A 244 -0.41 -10.65 -14.36
CA GLU A 244 -1.58 -11.49 -14.54
C GLU A 244 -1.21 -12.86 -15.11
N SER A 245 -0.46 -12.87 -16.22
CA SER A 245 -0.08 -14.12 -16.89
C SER A 245 0.72 -15.06 -15.98
N ARG A 246 1.73 -14.56 -15.24
CA ARG A 246 2.52 -15.40 -14.32
C ARG A 246 1.68 -15.84 -13.12
N ALA A 247 0.85 -14.96 -12.58
CA ALA A 247 0.01 -15.28 -11.44
C ALA A 247 -1.06 -16.33 -11.78
N GLU A 248 -1.70 -16.22 -12.94
CA GLU A 248 -2.66 -17.21 -13.45
C GLU A 248 -2.00 -18.54 -13.75
N ALA A 249 -0.83 -18.55 -14.39
CA ALA A 249 -0.08 -19.76 -14.65
C ALA A 249 0.27 -20.49 -13.35
N LEU A 250 0.76 -19.76 -12.33
CA LEU A 250 1.06 -20.33 -11.02
C LEU A 250 -0.20 -20.85 -10.33
N ALA A 251 -1.32 -20.11 -10.39
CA ALA A 251 -2.59 -20.55 -9.84
C ALA A 251 -3.10 -21.83 -10.52
N ALA A 252 -3.06 -21.91 -11.84
CA ALA A 252 -3.45 -23.08 -12.62
C ALA A 252 -2.56 -24.29 -12.30
N TRP A 253 -1.25 -24.09 -12.09
CA TRP A 253 -0.35 -25.17 -11.65
C TRP A 253 -0.73 -25.72 -10.27
N HIS A 254 -1.11 -24.87 -9.31
CA HIS A 254 -1.63 -25.33 -8.02
C HIS A 254 -2.96 -26.07 -8.17
N GLU A 255 -3.91 -25.53 -8.94
CA GLU A 255 -5.23 -26.14 -9.18
C GLU A 255 -5.11 -27.49 -9.92
N GLY A 256 -4.12 -27.63 -10.80
CA GLY A 256 -3.76 -28.87 -11.50
C GLY A 256 -2.98 -29.89 -10.65
N GLY A 257 -2.82 -29.65 -9.35
CA GLY A 257 -2.15 -30.58 -8.43
C GLY A 257 -0.62 -30.57 -8.51
N ARG A 258 -0.03 -29.42 -8.87
CA ARG A 258 1.41 -29.18 -8.89
C ARG A 258 2.21 -30.13 -9.79
N ARG A 259 1.64 -30.47 -10.95
CA ARG A 259 2.26 -31.37 -11.93
C ARG A 259 3.15 -30.60 -12.90
N GLY A 260 4.32 -31.18 -13.22
CA GLY A 260 5.30 -30.55 -14.11
C GLY A 260 6.10 -29.43 -13.45
N PRO A 261 6.94 -28.71 -14.22
CA PRO A 261 7.75 -27.63 -13.69
C PRO A 261 6.86 -26.50 -13.14
N ARG A 262 7.26 -25.93 -12.01
CA ARG A 262 6.57 -24.77 -11.42
C ARG A 262 6.74 -23.56 -12.36
N PRO A 263 5.66 -22.85 -12.71
CA PRO A 263 5.76 -21.58 -13.44
C PRO A 263 6.61 -20.56 -12.67
N PRO A 264 7.28 -19.63 -13.37
CA PRO A 264 8.06 -18.59 -12.72
C PRO A 264 7.16 -17.56 -12.03
N GLY A 265 7.67 -16.92 -10.98
CA GLY A 265 6.97 -15.90 -10.21
C GLY A 265 6.42 -16.40 -8.89
N ARG A 266 6.03 -15.45 -8.05
CA ARG A 266 5.65 -15.63 -6.65
C ARG A 266 4.23 -15.17 -6.36
N LEU A 267 3.62 -14.44 -7.29
CA LEU A 267 2.29 -13.87 -7.12
C LEU A 267 1.20 -14.88 -7.48
N ARG A 268 0.09 -14.79 -6.75
CA ARG A 268 -1.17 -15.46 -7.08
C ARG A 268 -2.30 -14.44 -7.04
N PRO A 269 -3.35 -14.60 -7.89
CA PRO A 269 -4.51 -13.75 -7.81
C PRO A 269 -5.13 -13.85 -6.42
N HIS A 270 -5.29 -12.71 -5.75
CA HIS A 270 -5.82 -12.67 -4.41
C HIS A 270 -7.33 -12.93 -4.47
N ARG A 271 -7.78 -14.04 -3.87
CA ARG A 271 -9.21 -14.37 -3.78
C ARG A 271 -9.72 -13.97 -2.38
N PRO A 272 -10.42 -12.83 -2.23
CA PRO A 272 -10.92 -12.42 -0.92
C PRO A 272 -11.96 -13.43 -0.38
N GLU A 273 -11.92 -13.68 0.92
CA GLU A 273 -12.85 -14.61 1.57
C GLU A 273 -14.33 -14.21 1.32
N LYS A 274 -15.16 -15.23 1.04
CA LYS A 274 -16.61 -15.04 0.92
C LYS A 274 -17.24 -14.97 2.31
N LEU A 275 -17.34 -13.77 2.86
CA LEU A 275 -18.04 -13.53 4.10
C LEU A 275 -19.56 -13.51 3.88
N SER A 276 -20.30 -14.21 4.75
CA SER A 276 -21.77 -14.21 4.77
C SER A 276 -22.35 -12.79 4.95
N ARG A 277 -23.66 -12.60 4.77
CA ARG A 277 -24.29 -11.28 5.05
C ARG A 277 -24.32 -10.96 6.55
N LEU A 278 -24.43 -11.98 7.40
CA LEU A 278 -24.52 -11.82 8.85
C LEU A 278 -23.21 -11.31 9.44
N THR A 279 -22.09 -12.07 9.39
CA THR A 279 -21.06 -11.97 8.33
C THR A 279 -20.52 -10.63 7.82
N ARG A 280 -21.34 -9.60 7.69
CA ARG A 280 -20.88 -8.24 7.35
C ARG A 280 -21.53 -7.21 8.25
N LEU A 281 -22.79 -7.44 8.62
CA LEU A 281 -23.62 -6.57 9.45
C LEU A 281 -23.01 -6.26 10.82
N TRP A 282 -22.70 -7.28 11.62
CA TRP A 282 -22.07 -7.17 12.94
C TRP A 282 -20.57 -6.76 12.98
N ALA A 283 -19.71 -7.11 12.01
CA ALA A 283 -18.27 -6.81 12.05
C ALA A 283 -17.93 -5.48 11.39
N THR A 284 -18.78 -4.92 10.52
CA THR A 284 -18.58 -3.55 10.02
C THR A 284 -18.50 -2.50 11.15
N PRO A 285 -19.43 -2.46 12.13
CA PRO A 285 -19.32 -1.51 13.24
C PRO A 285 -18.11 -1.80 14.15
N VAL A 286 -17.83 -3.09 14.43
CA VAL A 286 -16.62 -3.50 15.18
C VAL A 286 -15.35 -3.03 14.48
N TYR A 287 -15.28 -3.23 13.16
CA TYR A 287 -14.17 -2.80 12.32
C TYR A 287 -13.98 -1.28 12.42
N ARG A 288 -15.03 -0.49 12.16
CA ARG A 288 -14.93 0.98 12.15
C ARG A 288 -14.58 1.59 13.50
N LEU A 289 -14.94 0.95 14.62
CA LEU A 289 -14.74 1.50 15.95
C LEU A 289 -13.45 1.00 16.62
N LEU A 290 -13.09 -0.27 16.43
CA LEU A 290 -12.00 -0.91 17.16
C LEU A 290 -10.79 -1.23 16.29
N VAL A 291 -10.98 -1.52 15.00
CA VAL A 291 -9.89 -1.95 14.11
C VAL A 291 -9.35 -0.79 13.28
N ASP A 292 -10.24 0.07 12.77
CA ASP A 292 -9.91 1.23 11.94
C ASP A 292 -10.46 2.54 12.55
N PRO A 293 -10.07 2.92 13.79
CA PRO A 293 -10.60 4.11 14.46
C PRO A 293 -10.25 5.41 13.72
N ASP A 294 -11.01 6.47 13.99
CA ASP A 294 -10.82 7.79 13.41
C ASP A 294 -10.17 8.74 14.43
N GLY A 295 -8.88 9.04 14.25
CA GLY A 295 -8.11 9.91 15.14
C GLY A 295 -8.15 11.40 14.78
N ARG A 296 -9.02 11.81 13.85
CA ARG A 296 -9.17 13.21 13.45
C ARG A 296 -9.98 14.02 14.48
N PRO A 297 -9.70 15.34 14.63
CA PRO A 297 -10.61 16.26 15.29
C PRO A 297 -11.99 16.25 14.63
N LEU A 298 -13.03 16.44 15.45
CA LEU A 298 -14.42 16.42 15.01
C LEU A 298 -14.69 17.30 13.77
N ARG A 299 -14.07 18.49 13.69
CA ARG A 299 -14.22 19.40 12.53
C ARG A 299 -13.78 18.76 11.20
N LEU A 300 -12.71 17.98 11.20
CA LEU A 300 -12.22 17.30 9.99
C LEU A 300 -13.06 16.07 9.66
N ARG A 301 -13.52 15.34 10.69
CA ARG A 301 -14.45 14.20 10.52
C ARG A 301 -15.74 14.62 9.82
N LEU A 302 -16.30 15.76 10.24
CA LEU A 302 -17.52 16.32 9.64
C LEU A 302 -17.32 16.79 8.19
N ARG A 303 -16.08 17.13 7.79
CA ARG A 303 -15.74 17.59 6.44
C ARG A 303 -15.25 16.48 5.51
N GLY A 304 -14.99 15.28 6.04
CA GLY A 304 -14.37 14.20 5.27
C GLY A 304 -12.95 14.53 4.78
N SER A 305 -12.18 15.31 5.57
CA SER A 305 -10.85 15.82 5.17
C SER A 305 -9.73 15.34 6.11
N PHE A 306 -8.47 15.58 5.71
CA PHE A 306 -7.24 15.28 6.46
C PHE A 306 -6.44 16.54 6.80
#